data_AF-A0A199ULW6-F1
#
_entry.id   AF-A0A199ULW6-F1
#
_cell.length_a   1.000
_cell.length_b   1.000
_cell.length_c   1.000
_cell.angle_alpha   90.00
_cell.angle_beta   90.00
_cell.angle_gamma   90.00
#
_symmetry.space_group_name_H-M   'P 1'
#
loop_
_entity.id
_entity.type
_entity.pdbx_description
1 polymer ?
#
loop_
_entity_poly.entity_id
_entity_poly.type
_entity_poly.pdbx_seq_one_letter_code
_entity_poly.pdbx_strand_id
1 'polypeptide(L)'
;MVRHGGYGPCRRALKTLLLSIIGCPFTFNHHKLGYTQDFCMEILDSLTVELKASKDFTKLCSGLSILGYVSSYTEATNTRAFSQLLSFLGHRYPKIRKAAADQVYLVLLQNGNLIPEDNMERALEVISDTCWDGDVEEARSKRLQLCEMAGLDTSAYQNTNAKDKRKDAQRRAALDDENKSYSSLVGFSGF
;
A
#
# COMPACT_ATOMS: atom_id res chain seq x y z
N MET A 1 14.66 15.03 -34.76
CA MET A 1 16.10 14.80 -34.53
C MET A 1 16.32 14.73 -33.01
N VAL A 2 16.67 13.55 -32.52
CA VAL A 2 16.88 13.21 -31.10
C VAL A 2 18.14 13.88 -30.55
N ARG A 3 18.13 14.37 -29.29
CA ARG A 3 19.33 14.35 -28.43
C ARG A 3 18.98 14.06 -26.97
N HIS A 4 19.81 13.15 -26.43
CA HIS A 4 19.80 12.54 -25.10
C HIS A 4 20.23 13.50 -23.98
N GLY A 5 19.66 13.29 -22.78
CA GLY A 5 20.22 13.75 -21.50
C GLY A 5 20.28 12.57 -20.54
N GLY A 6 21.49 12.27 -20.04
CA GLY A 6 21.86 10.98 -19.46
C GLY A 6 21.28 10.65 -18.09
N TYR A 7 20.98 9.37 -17.89
CA TYR A 7 20.70 8.76 -16.58
C TYR A 7 21.99 8.16 -16.00
N GLY A 8 22.49 8.79 -14.93
CA GLY A 8 23.56 8.28 -14.05
C GLY A 8 23.08 7.23 -13.03
N PRO A 9 23.96 6.77 -12.12
CA PRO A 9 24.25 5.36 -11.86
C PRO A 9 23.39 4.69 -10.76
N CYS A 10 22.07 4.92 -10.72
CA CYS A 10 21.20 4.27 -9.72
C CYS A 10 20.60 2.92 -10.16
N ARG A 11 20.72 2.55 -11.44
CA ARG A 11 20.08 1.33 -11.98
C ARG A 11 20.88 0.04 -11.75
N ARG A 12 22.16 0.12 -11.40
CA ARG A 12 22.99 -1.08 -11.14
C ARG A 12 22.82 -1.60 -9.71
N ALA A 13 22.70 -0.72 -8.71
CA ALA A 13 22.53 -1.16 -7.31
C ALA A 13 21.21 -1.92 -7.06
N LEU A 14 20.10 -1.48 -7.67
CA LEU A 14 18.81 -2.15 -7.50
C LEU A 14 18.71 -3.50 -8.23
N LYS A 15 19.36 -3.65 -9.39
CA LYS A 15 19.40 -4.94 -10.10
C LYS A 15 20.27 -5.97 -9.37
N THR A 16 21.34 -5.53 -8.71
CA THR A 16 22.18 -6.44 -7.91
C THR A 16 21.45 -6.93 -6.66
N LEU A 17 20.60 -6.10 -6.03
CA LEU A 17 19.79 -6.51 -4.87
C LEU A 17 18.63 -7.45 -5.24
N LEU A 18 17.99 -7.27 -6.40
CA LEU A 18 16.87 -8.13 -6.82
C LEU A 18 17.31 -9.49 -7.38
N LEU A 19 18.52 -9.59 -7.95
CA LEU A 19 19.06 -10.85 -8.48
C LEU A 19 19.83 -11.68 -7.43
N SER A 20 20.28 -11.10 -6.31
CA SER A 20 20.94 -11.86 -5.24
C SER A 20 19.97 -12.55 -4.28
N ILE A 21 18.68 -12.19 -4.27
CA ILE A 21 17.71 -12.68 -3.28
C ILE A 21 16.90 -13.90 -3.78
N ILE A 22 16.74 -14.06 -5.10
CA ILE A 22 15.93 -15.16 -5.67
C ILE A 22 16.78 -16.44 -5.88
N GLY A 23 18.11 -16.37 -5.77
CA GLY A 23 19.02 -17.45 -6.14
C GLY A 23 19.87 -18.08 -5.04
N CYS A 24 19.74 -17.70 -3.77
CA CYS A 24 20.56 -18.25 -2.69
C CYS A 24 19.77 -19.22 -1.81
N PRO A 25 19.90 -20.55 -1.99
CA PRO A 25 19.48 -21.52 -0.99
C PRO A 25 20.50 -21.46 0.15
N PHE A 26 20.37 -20.49 1.05
CA PHE A 26 21.25 -20.36 2.22
C PHE A 26 20.47 -20.73 3.47
N THR A 27 20.56 -22.00 3.84
CA THR A 27 20.44 -22.46 5.22
C THR A 27 21.48 -21.69 6.05
N PHE A 28 21.06 -20.75 6.90
CA PHE A 28 21.97 -20.06 7.80
C PHE A 28 21.35 -19.87 9.20
N ASN A 29 21.73 -20.79 10.08
CA ASN A 29 21.97 -20.65 11.51
C ASN A 29 21.07 -19.69 12.34
N HIS A 30 20.29 -20.32 13.21
CA HIS A 30 19.41 -19.80 14.27
C HIS A 30 20.08 -18.90 15.35
N HIS A 31 21.30 -18.40 15.18
CA HIS A 31 22.09 -17.76 16.25
C HIS A 31 22.39 -16.25 16.05
N LYS A 32 21.77 -15.58 15.08
CA LYS A 32 21.92 -14.11 14.85
C LYS A 32 20.61 -13.32 14.82
N LEU A 33 19.52 -13.86 15.37
CA LEU A 33 18.16 -13.29 15.20
C LEU A 33 17.95 -11.88 15.77
N GLY A 34 18.64 -11.51 16.86
CA GLY A 34 18.39 -10.22 17.53
C GLY A 34 18.75 -8.99 16.68
N TYR A 35 19.94 -8.99 16.08
CA TYR A 35 20.42 -7.83 15.30
C TYR A 35 19.62 -7.61 14.02
N THR A 36 19.18 -8.69 13.37
CA THR A 36 18.38 -8.61 12.14
C THR A 36 16.96 -8.12 12.43
N GLN A 37 16.41 -8.45 13.60
CA GLN A 37 15.06 -8.02 13.99
C GLN A 37 14.99 -6.52 14.26
N ASP A 38 15.91 -5.97 15.06
CA ASP A 38 15.95 -4.54 15.38
C ASP A 38 16.13 -3.70 14.12
N PHE A 39 17.02 -4.15 13.23
CA PHE A 39 17.21 -3.54 11.92
C PHE A 39 15.93 -3.56 11.05
N CYS A 40 15.21 -4.69 11.01
CA CYS A 40 13.94 -4.76 10.28
C CYS A 40 12.89 -3.81 10.87
N MET A 41 12.81 -3.68 12.20
CA MET A 41 11.89 -2.74 12.85
C MET A 41 12.22 -1.29 12.49
N GLU A 42 13.49 -0.90 12.52
CA GLU A 42 13.95 0.43 12.11
C GLU A 42 13.65 0.72 10.63
N ILE A 43 13.81 -0.27 9.75
CA ILE A 43 13.41 -0.17 8.34
C ILE A 43 11.91 0.09 8.24
N LEU A 44 11.07 -0.65 8.97
CA LEU A 44 9.62 -0.49 8.91
C LEU A 44 9.18 0.89 9.43
N ASP A 45 9.82 1.40 10.47
CA ASP A 45 9.56 2.74 10.99
C ASP A 45 9.99 3.81 9.97
N SER A 46 11.16 3.63 9.35
CA SER A 46 11.66 4.52 8.29
C SER A 46 10.75 4.53 7.07
N LEU A 47 10.33 3.35 6.58
CA LEU A 47 9.40 3.21 5.46
C LEU A 47 8.05 3.86 5.76
N THR A 48 7.55 3.72 6.99
CA THR A 48 6.28 4.35 7.39
C THR A 48 6.35 5.85 7.20
N VAL A 49 7.44 6.51 7.62
CA VAL A 49 7.59 7.97 7.46
C VAL A 49 7.84 8.33 6.00
N GLU A 50 8.72 7.59 5.33
CA GLU A 50 9.26 7.92 4.01
C GLU A 50 8.23 7.71 2.89
N LEU A 51 7.36 6.71 3.02
CA LEU A 51 6.29 6.43 2.06
C LEU A 51 5.02 7.25 2.35
N LYS A 52 4.88 7.79 3.57
CA LYS A 52 3.70 8.58 3.96
C LYS A 52 3.55 9.79 3.05
N ALA A 53 2.38 9.88 2.41
CA ALA A 53 2.03 10.94 1.47
C ALA A 53 2.99 11.10 0.27
N SER A 54 3.87 10.12 0.01
CA SER A 54 4.70 10.11 -1.19
C SER A 54 3.84 10.06 -2.44
N LYS A 55 4.27 10.78 -3.48
CA LYS A 55 3.66 10.72 -4.82
C LYS A 55 4.58 10.08 -5.84
N ASP A 56 5.80 9.72 -5.44
CA ASP A 56 6.75 9.04 -6.31
C ASP A 56 6.39 7.55 -6.39
N PHE A 57 5.88 7.15 -7.55
CA PHE A 57 5.49 5.78 -7.82
C PHE A 57 6.65 4.79 -7.70
N THR A 58 7.86 5.17 -8.11
CA THR A 58 9.02 4.26 -8.06
C THR A 58 9.39 3.97 -6.62
N LYS A 59 9.40 5.03 -5.79
CA LYS A 59 9.65 4.93 -4.35
C LYS A 59 8.57 4.11 -3.65
N LEU A 60 7.31 4.37 -3.95
CA LEU A 60 6.18 3.60 -3.42
C LEU A 60 6.31 2.12 -3.77
N CYS A 61 6.44 1.77 -5.06
CA CYS A 61 6.57 0.38 -5.49
C CYS A 61 7.78 -0.32 -4.86
N SER A 62 8.91 0.38 -4.72
CA SER A 62 10.10 -0.17 -4.04
C SER A 62 9.81 -0.46 -2.56
N GLY A 63 9.12 0.45 -1.89
CA GLY A 63 8.65 0.25 -0.51
C GLY A 63 7.71 -0.94 -0.37
N LEU A 64 6.74 -1.09 -1.28
CA LEU A 64 5.84 -2.24 -1.33
C LEU A 64 6.61 -3.57 -1.45
N SER A 65 7.63 -3.65 -2.31
CA SER A 65 8.45 -4.86 -2.46
C SER A 65 9.22 -5.20 -1.18
N ILE A 66 9.75 -4.20 -0.47
CA ILE A 66 10.44 -4.41 0.81
C ILE A 66 9.45 -4.90 1.87
N LEU A 67 8.27 -4.28 1.96
CA LEU A 67 7.22 -4.71 2.89
C LEU A 67 6.78 -6.15 2.62
N GLY A 68 6.57 -6.52 1.35
CA GLY A 68 6.25 -7.88 0.94
C GLY A 68 7.32 -8.87 1.41
N TYR A 69 8.60 -8.58 1.12
CA TYR A 69 9.71 -9.43 1.54
C TYR A 69 9.79 -9.63 3.07
N VAL A 70 9.70 -8.54 3.84
CA VAL A 70 9.76 -8.63 5.32
C VAL A 70 8.57 -9.43 5.86
N SER A 71 7.38 -9.26 5.27
CA SER A 71 6.16 -9.99 5.64
C SER A 71 6.29 -11.50 5.40
N SER A 72 6.92 -11.90 4.29
CA SER A 72 7.04 -13.32 3.93
C SER A 72 8.03 -14.10 4.79
N TYR A 73 9.06 -13.46 5.35
CA TYR A 73 10.21 -14.17 5.93
C TYR A 73 10.47 -13.90 7.42
N THR A 74 10.13 -12.73 7.96
CA THR A 74 10.61 -12.34 9.30
C THR A 74 9.52 -12.51 10.36
N GLU A 75 9.50 -13.65 11.06
CA GLU A 75 8.43 -14.00 12.02
C GLU A 75 8.16 -12.95 13.12
N ALA A 76 9.16 -12.16 13.53
CA ALA A 76 8.98 -11.17 14.58
C ALA A 76 8.38 -9.83 14.08
N THR A 77 8.50 -9.54 12.78
CA THR A 77 8.11 -8.24 12.19
C THR A 77 7.12 -8.37 11.04
N ASN A 78 6.80 -9.60 10.65
CA ASN A 78 5.92 -9.94 9.53
C ASN A 78 4.53 -9.32 9.69
N THR A 79 3.89 -9.44 10.86
CA THR A 79 2.56 -8.90 11.14
C THR A 79 2.53 -7.38 10.99
N ARG A 80 3.60 -6.70 11.41
CA ARG A 80 3.74 -5.25 11.29
C ARG A 80 3.95 -4.83 9.83
N ALA A 81 4.86 -5.49 9.13
CA ALA A 81 5.11 -5.26 7.71
C ALA A 81 3.86 -5.53 6.86
N PHE A 82 3.13 -6.60 7.19
CA PHE A 82 1.89 -6.99 6.52
C PHE A 82 0.79 -5.97 6.75
N SER A 83 0.62 -5.49 7.99
CA SER A 83 -0.32 -4.40 8.30
C SER A 83 0.00 -3.11 7.53
N GLN A 84 1.28 -2.73 7.44
CA GLN A 84 1.71 -1.59 6.62
C GLN A 84 1.41 -1.82 5.14
N LEU A 85 1.66 -3.03 4.62
CA LEU A 85 1.36 -3.40 3.24
C LEU A 85 -0.15 -3.30 2.94
N LEU A 86 -1.00 -3.86 3.81
CA LEU A 86 -2.45 -3.79 3.70
C LEU A 86 -2.95 -2.33 3.69
N SER A 87 -2.28 -1.41 4.38
CA SER A 87 -2.66 0.00 4.36
C SER A 87 -2.65 0.60 2.93
N PHE A 88 -1.75 0.13 2.05
CA PHE A 88 -1.66 0.58 0.65
C PHE A 88 -2.78 0.06 -0.25
N LEU A 89 -3.53 -0.96 0.16
CA LEU A 89 -4.73 -1.41 -0.55
C LEU A 89 -5.83 -0.34 -0.57
N GLY A 90 -5.79 0.62 0.35
CA GLY A 90 -6.71 1.78 0.37
C GLY A 90 -6.11 3.06 -0.23
N HIS A 91 -4.98 2.97 -0.95
CA HIS A 91 -4.27 4.14 -1.47
C HIS A 91 -5.11 4.90 -2.51
N ARG A 92 -4.91 6.22 -2.61
CA ARG A 92 -5.63 7.07 -3.58
C ARG A 92 -5.28 6.81 -5.05
N TYR A 93 -4.21 6.05 -5.30
CA TYR A 93 -3.70 5.80 -6.65
C TYR A 93 -3.97 4.34 -7.03
N PRO A 94 -4.83 4.07 -8.03
CA PRO A 94 -5.19 2.73 -8.48
C PRO A 94 -3.99 1.81 -8.73
N LYS A 95 -2.97 2.32 -9.43
CA LYS A 95 -1.74 1.57 -9.74
C LYS A 95 -0.99 1.09 -8.49
N ILE A 96 -1.02 1.87 -7.41
CA ILE A 96 -0.37 1.50 -6.14
C ILE A 96 -1.20 0.44 -5.41
N ARG A 97 -2.53 0.56 -5.41
CA ARG A 97 -3.41 -0.44 -4.81
C ARG A 97 -3.26 -1.80 -5.50
N LYS A 98 -3.22 -1.82 -6.84
CA LYS A 98 -3.00 -3.05 -7.60
C LYS A 98 -1.64 -3.67 -7.30
N ALA A 99 -0.57 -2.88 -7.30
CA ALA A 99 0.76 -3.37 -6.93
C ALA A 99 0.82 -3.89 -5.48
N ALA A 100 0.09 -3.27 -4.54
CA ALA A 100 -0.01 -3.75 -3.17
C ALA A 100 -0.75 -5.09 -3.10
N ALA A 101 -1.85 -5.24 -3.85
CA ALA A 101 -2.59 -6.49 -3.92
C ALA A 101 -1.75 -7.64 -4.47
N ASP A 102 -0.97 -7.38 -5.52
CA ASP A 102 -0.06 -8.37 -6.08
C ASP A 102 1.00 -8.81 -5.05
N GLN A 103 1.53 -7.88 -4.24
CA GLN A 103 2.45 -8.23 -3.14
C GLN A 103 1.75 -9.01 -2.02
N VAL A 104 0.55 -8.60 -1.61
CA VAL A 104 -0.22 -9.30 -0.56
C VAL A 104 -0.49 -10.74 -0.99
N TYR A 105 -0.92 -10.96 -2.23
CA TYR A 105 -1.15 -12.31 -2.76
C TYR A 105 0.11 -13.18 -2.64
N LEU A 106 1.28 -12.67 -3.04
CA LEU A 106 2.55 -13.40 -2.91
C LEU A 106 2.91 -13.69 -1.45
N VAL A 107 2.71 -12.72 -0.55
CA VAL A 107 2.97 -12.90 0.88
C VAL A 107 2.09 -14.01 1.47
N LEU A 108 0.80 -14.03 1.13
CA LEU A 108 -0.13 -15.06 1.60
C LEU A 108 0.25 -16.46 1.12
N LEU A 109 0.78 -16.59 -0.09
CA LEU A 109 1.30 -17.88 -0.60
C LEU A 109 2.61 -18.30 0.07
N GLN A 110 3.44 -17.35 0.48
CA GLN A 110 4.76 -17.61 1.06
C GLN A 110 4.72 -17.80 2.58
N ASN A 111 3.78 -17.15 3.26
CA ASN A 111 3.65 -17.13 4.72
C ASN A 111 2.19 -17.28 5.15
N GLY A 112 1.75 -18.53 5.29
CA GLY A 112 0.41 -18.87 5.76
C GLY A 112 0.14 -18.58 7.24
N ASN A 113 1.13 -18.08 8.00
CA ASN A 113 0.96 -17.82 9.44
C ASN A 113 0.39 -16.42 9.73
N LEU A 114 0.25 -15.56 8.70
CA LEU A 114 -0.25 -14.18 8.83
C LEU A 114 -1.77 -14.09 8.92
N ILE A 115 -2.47 -15.11 8.44
CA ILE A 115 -3.93 -15.23 8.47
C ILE A 115 -4.24 -16.63 9.02
N PRO A 116 -5.21 -16.79 9.95
CA PRO A 116 -5.65 -18.10 10.40
C PRO A 116 -6.05 -19.00 9.21
N GLU A 117 -5.71 -20.28 9.28
CA GLU A 117 -5.92 -21.24 8.19
C GLU A 117 -7.38 -21.25 7.69
N ASP A 118 -8.36 -21.20 8.61
CA ASP A 118 -9.80 -21.14 8.31
C ASP A 118 -10.24 -19.93 7.47
N ASN A 119 -9.43 -18.87 7.45
CA ASN A 119 -9.67 -17.65 6.70
C ASN A 119 -8.78 -17.52 5.45
N MET A 120 -7.82 -18.43 5.25
CA MET A 120 -6.79 -18.30 4.22
C MET A 120 -7.37 -18.32 2.80
N GLU A 121 -8.22 -19.31 2.51
CA GLU A 121 -8.89 -19.43 1.20
C GLU A 121 -9.72 -18.17 0.88
N ARG A 122 -10.54 -17.74 1.84
CA ARG A 122 -11.36 -16.52 1.71
C ARG A 122 -10.51 -15.27 1.51
N ALA A 123 -9.36 -15.17 2.16
CA ALA A 123 -8.44 -14.05 1.97
C ALA A 123 -7.82 -14.04 0.57
N LEU A 124 -7.50 -15.22 0.02
CA LEU A 124 -7.02 -15.37 -1.36
C LEU A 124 -8.10 -15.00 -2.39
N GLU A 125 -9.35 -15.40 -2.16
CA GLU A 125 -10.48 -14.99 -3.01
C GLU A 125 -10.67 -13.46 -2.98
N VAL A 126 -10.67 -12.86 -1.78
CA VAL A 126 -10.82 -11.40 -1.66
C VAL A 126 -9.69 -10.67 -2.39
N ILE A 127 -8.44 -11.13 -2.27
CA ILE A 127 -7.32 -10.45 -2.93
C ILE A 127 -7.34 -10.64 -4.45
N SER A 128 -7.78 -11.80 -4.96
CA SER A 128 -7.82 -12.10 -6.40
C SER A 128 -9.00 -11.44 -7.11
N ASP A 129 -10.18 -11.47 -6.50
CA ASP A 129 -11.44 -11.10 -7.17
C ASP A 129 -11.75 -9.61 -7.08
N THR A 130 -11.17 -8.92 -6.08
CA THR A 130 -11.36 -7.48 -5.92
C THR A 130 -10.66 -6.70 -7.03
N CYS A 131 -11.39 -5.78 -7.67
CA CYS A 131 -10.83 -4.83 -8.64
C CYS A 131 -10.09 -3.69 -7.90
N TRP A 132 -8.85 -3.94 -7.49
CA TRP A 132 -8.05 -3.00 -6.69
C TRP A 132 -7.73 -1.67 -7.39
N ASP A 133 -7.77 -1.63 -8.72
CA ASP A 133 -7.63 -0.42 -9.52
C ASP A 133 -8.97 0.28 -9.85
N GLY A 134 -10.09 -0.26 -9.36
CA GLY A 134 -11.44 0.29 -9.50
C GLY A 134 -11.82 1.30 -8.42
N ASP A 135 -12.99 1.11 -7.80
CA ASP A 135 -13.52 2.03 -6.80
C ASP A 135 -12.68 2.05 -5.51
N VAL A 136 -12.43 3.25 -4.98
CA VAL A 136 -11.59 3.42 -3.79
C VAL A 136 -12.27 2.99 -2.51
N GLU A 137 -13.59 3.18 -2.40
CA GLU A 137 -14.34 2.84 -1.19
C GLU A 137 -14.54 1.33 -1.10
N GLU A 138 -14.78 0.65 -2.22
CA GLU A 138 -14.78 -0.81 -2.32
C GLU A 138 -13.43 -1.38 -1.88
N ALA A 139 -12.31 -0.88 -2.43
CA ALA A 139 -10.97 -1.32 -2.05
C ALA A 139 -10.70 -1.11 -0.54
N ARG A 140 -11.12 0.03 0.02
CA ARG A 140 -11.01 0.31 1.46
C ARG A 140 -11.85 -0.65 2.32
N SER A 141 -13.02 -1.02 1.85
CA SER A 141 -13.91 -2.00 2.51
C SER A 141 -13.29 -3.40 2.46
N LYS A 142 -12.78 -3.84 1.31
CA LYS A 142 -12.12 -5.15 1.16
C LYS A 142 -10.82 -5.25 1.94
N ARG A 143 -10.05 -4.15 2.03
CA ARG A 143 -8.91 -4.05 2.94
C ARG A 143 -9.33 -4.27 4.40
N LEU A 144 -10.44 -3.67 4.84
CA LEU A 144 -10.94 -3.83 6.20
C LEU A 144 -11.24 -5.31 6.50
N GLN A 145 -11.92 -5.98 5.57
CA GLN A 145 -12.21 -7.40 5.62
C GLN A 145 -10.92 -8.25 5.73
N LEU A 146 -9.88 -7.92 4.95
CA LEU A 146 -8.57 -8.59 5.05
C LEU A 146 -7.88 -8.37 6.40
N CYS A 147 -7.94 -7.16 6.95
CA CYS A 147 -7.41 -6.87 8.28
C CYS A 147 -8.13 -7.67 9.38
N GLU A 148 -9.47 -7.78 9.30
CA GLU A 148 -10.27 -8.59 10.23
C GLU A 148 -9.90 -10.07 10.14
N MET A 149 -9.76 -10.61 8.93
CA MET A 149 -9.32 -12.00 8.72
C MET A 149 -7.93 -12.26 9.29
N ALA A 150 -7.02 -11.26 9.22
CA ALA A 150 -5.68 -11.32 9.79
C ALA A 150 -5.62 -11.03 11.31
N GLY A 151 -6.75 -10.73 11.97
CA GLY A 151 -6.78 -10.37 13.39
C GLY A 151 -6.10 -9.04 13.72
N LEU A 152 -5.95 -8.15 12.73
CA LEU A 152 -5.31 -6.84 12.89
C LEU A 152 -6.31 -5.79 13.38
N ASP A 153 -5.85 -4.86 14.23
CA ASP A 153 -6.69 -3.73 14.65
C ASP A 153 -7.05 -2.84 13.46
N THR A 154 -8.36 -2.65 13.27
CA THR A 154 -8.91 -1.87 12.17
C THR A 154 -9.28 -0.43 12.53
N SER A 155 -9.14 -0.05 13.81
CA SER A 155 -9.54 1.26 14.34
C SER A 155 -8.90 2.44 13.59
N ALA A 156 -7.64 2.28 13.17
CA ALA A 156 -6.89 3.30 12.43
C ALA A 156 -7.48 3.60 11.03
N TYR A 157 -8.09 2.61 10.38
CA TYR A 157 -8.60 2.74 9.02
C TYR A 157 -9.95 3.45 8.97
N GLN A 158 -10.79 3.25 9.98
CA GLN A 158 -12.11 3.88 10.12
C GLN A 158 -12.00 5.42 10.16
N ASN A 159 -11.02 5.93 10.93
CA ASN A 159 -10.80 7.37 11.11
C ASN A 159 -10.31 8.08 9.84
N THR A 160 -9.50 7.41 9.00
CA THR A 160 -9.00 8.00 7.75
C THR A 160 -10.10 8.17 6.70
N ASN A 161 -10.99 7.18 6.58
CA ASN A 161 -12.14 7.25 5.68
C ASN A 161 -13.10 8.39 6.06
N ALA A 162 -13.38 8.56 7.35
CA ALA A 162 -14.24 9.66 7.83
C ALA A 162 -13.64 11.05 7.53
N LYS A 163 -12.32 11.19 7.68
CA LYS A 163 -11.61 12.46 7.41
C LYS A 163 -11.58 12.80 5.91
N ASP A 164 -11.33 11.81 5.06
CA ASP A 164 -11.36 11.99 3.61
C ASP A 164 -12.78 12.31 3.10
N LYS A 165 -13.81 11.61 3.60
CA LYS A 165 -15.22 11.90 3.28
C LYS A 165 -15.62 13.33 3.64
N ARG A 166 -15.22 13.82 4.81
CA ARG A 166 -15.47 15.21 5.23
C ARG A 166 -14.80 16.21 4.28
N LYS A 167 -13.56 15.94 3.86
CA LYS A 167 -12.80 16.82 2.96
C LYS A 167 -13.40 16.89 1.55
N ASP A 168 -13.85 15.75 1.01
CA ASP A 168 -14.48 15.70 -0.31
C ASP A 168 -15.87 16.34 -0.30
N ALA A 169 -16.67 16.12 0.76
CA ALA A 169 -17.96 16.78 0.94
C ALA A 169 -17.82 18.31 1.02
N GLN A 170 -16.82 18.80 1.75
CA GLN A 170 -16.55 20.23 1.87
C GLN A 170 -16.09 20.85 0.54
N ARG A 171 -15.32 20.13 -0.27
CA ARG A 171 -14.97 20.57 -1.64
C ARG A 171 -16.18 20.65 -2.56
N ARG A 172 -17.07 19.65 -2.52
CA ARG A 172 -18.30 19.65 -3.34
C ARG A 172 -19.24 20.78 -2.94
N ALA A 173 -19.41 21.02 -1.64
CA ALA A 173 -20.22 22.13 -1.15
C ALA A 173 -19.67 23.51 -1.58
N ALA A 174 -18.34 23.68 -1.60
CA ALA A 174 -17.72 24.91 -2.09
C ALA A 174 -17.94 25.13 -3.60
N LEU A 175 -17.88 24.06 -4.41
CA LEU A 175 -18.14 24.14 -5.85
C LEU A 175 -19.61 24.45 -6.17
N ASP A 176 -20.55 23.89 -5.40
CA ASP A 176 -21.99 24.16 -5.57
C ASP A 176 -22.35 25.61 -5.21
N ASP A 177 -21.66 26.20 -4.23
CA ASP A 177 -21.83 27.61 -3.83
C ASP A 177 -21.30 28.59 -4.89
N GLU A 178 -20.12 28.30 -5.47
CA GLU A 178 -19.57 29.06 -6.59
C GLU A 178 -20.50 29.00 -7.82
N ASN A 179 -21.01 27.81 -8.16
CA ASN A 179 -21.91 27.64 -9.31
C ASN A 179 -23.26 28.37 -9.13
N LYS A 180 -23.79 28.42 -7.89
CA LYS A 180 -24.96 29.24 -7.57
C LYS A 180 -24.72 30.74 -7.78
N SER A 181 -23.54 31.22 -7.39
CA SER A 181 -23.16 32.63 -7.58
C SER A 181 -23.09 33.01 -9.06
N TYR A 182 -22.55 32.14 -9.92
CA TYR A 182 -22.55 32.35 -11.38
C TYR A 182 -23.96 32.36 -11.98
N SER A 183 -24.83 31.44 -11.53
CA SER A 183 -26.21 31.34 -12.01
C SER A 183 -27.02 32.62 -11.76
N SER A 184 -26.75 33.32 -10.65
CA SER A 184 -27.42 34.58 -10.30
C SER A 184 -27.06 35.75 -11.22
N LEU A 185 -25.89 35.73 -11.87
CA LEU A 185 -25.43 36.81 -12.76
C LEU A 185 -26.04 36.70 -14.16
N VAL A 186 -26.23 35.47 -14.65
CA VAL A 186 -26.78 35.22 -16.00
C VAL A 186 -28.27 35.52 -16.07
N GLY A 187 -28.98 35.46 -14.94
CA GLY A 187 -30.40 35.86 -14.85
C GLY A 187 -30.63 37.38 -14.82
N PHE A 188 -29.59 38.19 -14.55
CA PHE A 188 -29.70 39.65 -14.47
C PHE A 188 -29.42 40.35 -15.81
N SER A 189 -28.74 39.70 -16.76
CA SER A 189 -28.57 40.19 -18.13
C SER A 189 -29.77 39.81 -18.99
N GLY A 190 -30.94 40.39 -18.68
CA GLY A 190 -32.07 40.38 -19.60
C GLY A 190 -31.77 41.29 -20.80
N PHE A 191 -31.51 40.68 -21.95
CA PHE A 191 -31.70 41.28 -23.28
C PHE A 191 -32.79 40.49 -24.00
#